data_AF-A0A945WZU2-F1
#
_entry.id   AF-A0A945WZU2-F1
#
_cell.length_a   1.000
_cell.length_b   1.000
_cell.length_c   1.000
_cell.angle_alpha   90.00
_cell.angle_beta   90.00
_cell.angle_gamma   90.00
#
_symmetry.space_group_name_H-M   'P 1'
#
loop_
_entity.id
_entity.type
_entity.pdbx_description
1 polymer ?
#
loop_
_entity_poly.entity_id
_entity_poly.type
_entity_poly.pdbx_seq_one_letter_code
_entity_poly.pdbx_strand_id
1 'polypeptide(L)'
;MNEAPLAELTAAFPERVRAVLNILVETPYFYRTDNEDLFFFLRRHRSEFARFAEMYYGWHLFMDAKCARFYKAQWHNEAVSEANRDMFDFRTRDECLGFMILLEYFEHLLEENAMTVDDPENPRFLFGDLLVYTQRRFVELFPKESESRYTQEHVRSRILRRILPVLEKYRLLQRLRPPTDQDVTEHDTIFEAMPALYHYNAGTLSRFVVGERPTEGTGDDTEVASDTEPTVPGTHEAERTPSVSGSSGAEQARS
;
A
#
# COMPACT_ATOMS: atom_id res chain seq x y z
N MET A 1 12.37 -37.42 3.26
CA MET A 1 13.02 -36.55 4.26
C MET A 1 12.60 -35.14 3.94
N ASN A 2 11.98 -34.41 4.88
CA ASN A 2 11.72 -32.98 4.67
C ASN A 2 13.08 -32.26 4.74
N GLU A 3 13.57 -31.85 3.58
CA GLU A 3 14.76 -31.02 3.46
C GLU A 3 14.51 -29.69 4.18
N ALA A 4 15.49 -29.24 4.97
CA ALA A 4 15.36 -28.01 5.74
C ALA A 4 15.25 -26.81 4.77
N PRO A 5 14.19 -25.97 4.84
CA PRO A 5 13.83 -25.06 3.74
C PRO A 5 14.89 -24.05 3.29
N LEU A 6 15.94 -23.79 4.08
CA LEU A 6 17.05 -22.88 3.73
C LEU A 6 18.41 -23.57 3.68
N ALA A 7 18.52 -24.89 3.82
CA ALA A 7 19.81 -25.56 3.97
C ALA A 7 20.74 -25.36 2.77
N GLU A 8 20.24 -25.60 1.56
CA GLU A 8 21.01 -25.43 0.32
C GLU A 8 21.40 -23.96 0.10
N LEU A 9 20.44 -23.05 0.30
CA LEU A 9 20.67 -21.60 0.17
C LEU A 9 21.68 -21.08 1.18
N THR A 10 21.65 -21.59 2.41
CA THR A 10 22.60 -21.20 3.47
C THR A 10 23.98 -21.74 3.16
N ALA A 11 24.09 -22.94 2.56
CA ALA A 11 25.37 -23.48 2.12
C ALA A 11 25.98 -22.67 0.96
N ALA A 12 25.16 -22.23 0.01
CA ALA A 12 25.59 -21.48 -1.16
C ALA A 12 25.84 -19.99 -0.88
N PHE A 13 24.97 -19.35 -0.09
CA PHE A 13 24.93 -17.90 0.14
C PHE A 13 24.72 -17.54 1.63
N PRO A 14 25.60 -17.99 2.54
CA PRO A 14 25.37 -17.89 3.99
C PRO A 14 25.14 -16.46 4.49
N GLU A 15 25.91 -15.49 3.97
CA GLU A 15 25.81 -14.09 4.41
C GLU A 15 24.56 -13.40 3.88
N ARG A 16 24.12 -13.71 2.64
CA ARG A 16 22.89 -13.13 2.07
C ARG A 16 21.65 -13.64 2.79
N VAL A 17 21.59 -14.94 3.08
CA VAL A 17 20.48 -15.53 3.85
C VAL A 17 20.40 -14.88 5.24
N ARG A 18 21.53 -14.76 5.94
CA ARG A 18 21.58 -14.12 7.25
C ARG A 18 21.14 -12.65 7.19
N ALA A 19 21.63 -11.89 6.21
CA ALA A 19 21.29 -10.48 6.06
C ALA A 19 19.78 -10.29 5.82
N VAL A 20 19.17 -11.09 4.93
CA VAL A 20 17.72 -11.02 4.68
C VAL A 20 16.91 -11.35 5.93
N LEU A 21 17.27 -12.43 6.66
CA LEU A 21 16.59 -12.79 7.89
C LEU A 21 16.70 -11.69 8.96
N ASN A 22 17.87 -11.08 9.11
CA ASN A 22 18.08 -9.98 10.05
C ASN A 22 17.18 -8.79 9.70
N ILE A 23 17.17 -8.33 8.44
CA ILE A 23 16.36 -7.19 8.02
C ILE A 23 14.86 -7.44 8.28
N LEU A 24 14.36 -8.64 7.95
CA LEU A 24 12.95 -9.02 8.14
C LEU A 24 12.54 -9.14 9.62
N VAL A 25 13.50 -9.26 10.54
CA VAL A 25 13.25 -9.35 11.99
C VAL A 25 13.46 -8.01 12.68
N GLU A 26 14.44 -7.21 12.24
CA GLU A 26 14.81 -5.92 12.80
C GLU A 26 13.79 -4.81 12.50
N THR A 27 13.08 -4.94 11.37
CA THR A 27 12.14 -3.90 10.90
C THR A 27 10.76 -4.46 10.61
N PRO A 28 9.68 -3.66 10.76
CA PRO A 28 8.34 -4.09 10.39
C PRO A 28 8.18 -4.38 8.88
N TYR A 29 8.98 -3.69 8.06
CA TYR A 29 8.97 -3.76 6.61
C TYR A 29 10.38 -3.67 6.05
N PHE A 30 10.73 -4.60 5.18
CA PHE A 30 11.88 -4.55 4.30
C PHE A 30 11.46 -3.93 2.96
N TYR A 31 11.91 -2.71 2.67
CA TYR A 31 11.64 -2.07 1.39
C TYR A 31 12.72 -2.40 0.37
N ARG A 32 12.33 -2.51 -0.91
CA ARG A 32 13.26 -2.68 -2.04
C ARG A 32 14.34 -1.60 -2.05
N THR A 33 13.99 -0.36 -1.71
CA THR A 33 14.89 0.78 -1.67
C THR A 33 15.93 0.71 -0.54
N ASP A 34 15.72 -0.13 0.48
CA ASP A 34 16.69 -0.29 1.57
C ASP A 34 17.92 -1.06 1.10
N ASN A 35 17.70 -2.12 0.32
CA ASN A 35 18.74 -2.91 -0.31
C ASN A 35 18.16 -3.74 -1.46
N GLU A 36 18.38 -3.27 -2.68
CA GLU A 36 17.76 -3.85 -3.87
C GLU A 36 18.27 -5.27 -4.18
N ASP A 37 19.58 -5.53 -4.01
CA ASP A 37 20.18 -6.85 -4.23
C ASP A 37 19.58 -7.89 -3.28
N LEU A 38 19.50 -7.58 -1.98
CA LEU A 38 18.91 -8.48 -0.99
C LEU A 38 17.40 -8.64 -1.17
N PHE A 39 16.69 -7.59 -1.62
CA PHE A 39 15.26 -7.68 -1.89
C PHE A 39 14.97 -8.60 -3.07
N PHE A 40 15.75 -8.49 -4.15
CA PHE A 40 15.62 -9.41 -5.29
C PHE A 40 16.08 -10.82 -4.96
N PHE A 41 17.09 -10.99 -4.11
CA PHE A 41 17.48 -12.29 -3.59
C PHE A 41 16.33 -12.95 -2.80
N LEU A 42 15.69 -12.19 -1.89
CA LEU A 42 14.49 -12.65 -1.17
C LEU A 42 13.35 -12.99 -2.16
N ARG A 43 13.10 -12.13 -3.16
CA ARG A 43 12.07 -12.36 -4.18
C ARG A 43 12.29 -13.68 -4.91
N ARG A 44 13.54 -13.94 -5.34
CA ARG A 44 13.91 -15.12 -6.11
C ARG A 44 13.77 -16.40 -5.30
N HIS A 45 14.04 -16.34 -4.00
CA HIS A 45 14.01 -17.50 -3.08
C HIS A 45 12.85 -17.43 -2.09
N ARG A 46 11.75 -16.77 -2.49
CA ARG A 46 10.62 -16.46 -1.62
C ARG A 46 10.05 -17.71 -0.95
N SER A 47 9.91 -18.81 -1.69
CA SER A 47 9.35 -20.07 -1.20
C SER A 47 10.16 -20.65 -0.04
N GLU A 48 11.47 -20.57 -0.12
CA GLU A 48 12.42 -21.11 0.84
C GLU A 48 12.36 -20.32 2.15
N PHE A 49 12.38 -18.98 2.06
CA PHE A 49 12.21 -18.09 3.21
C PHE A 49 10.82 -18.22 3.84
N ALA A 50 9.76 -18.30 3.03
CA ALA A 50 8.39 -18.44 3.51
C ALA A 50 8.20 -19.78 4.25
N ARG A 51 8.65 -20.89 3.65
CA ARG A 51 8.59 -22.22 4.28
C ARG A 51 9.41 -22.30 5.55
N PHE A 52 10.59 -21.67 5.59
CA PHE A 52 11.38 -21.56 6.81
C PHE A 52 10.62 -20.82 7.91
N ALA A 53 10.09 -19.63 7.61
CA ALA A 53 9.36 -18.82 8.58
C ALA A 53 8.12 -19.53 9.12
N GLU A 54 7.37 -20.19 8.25
CA GLU A 54 6.16 -20.95 8.63
C GLU A 54 6.52 -22.18 9.46
N MET A 55 7.52 -22.96 9.05
CA MET A 55 7.92 -24.20 9.72
C MET A 55 8.48 -23.96 11.13
N TYR A 56 9.30 -22.92 11.31
CA TYR A 56 10.02 -22.70 12.58
C TYR A 56 9.32 -21.70 13.50
N TYR A 57 8.59 -20.73 12.95
CA TYR A 57 7.98 -19.65 13.74
C TYR A 57 6.46 -19.56 13.58
N GLY A 58 5.86 -20.29 12.63
CA GLY A 58 4.45 -20.10 12.29
C GLY A 58 4.16 -18.72 11.69
N TRP A 59 5.18 -18.05 11.12
CA TRP A 59 5.04 -16.73 10.52
C TRP A 59 4.82 -16.83 9.02
N HIS A 60 4.06 -15.89 8.46
CA HIS A 60 3.84 -15.82 7.03
C HIS A 60 4.68 -14.70 6.40
N LEU A 61 5.39 -15.01 5.32
CA LEU A 61 6.08 -14.01 4.52
C LEU A 61 5.08 -13.33 3.57
N PHE A 62 4.79 -12.06 3.85
CA PHE A 62 4.04 -11.21 2.94
C PHE A 62 5.02 -10.38 2.09
N MET A 63 4.78 -10.30 0.79
CA MET A 63 5.68 -9.59 -0.13
C MET A 63 4.91 -9.13 -1.37
N ASP A 64 5.15 -7.88 -1.75
CA ASP A 64 4.71 -7.26 -3.00
C ASP A 64 5.91 -6.76 -3.83
N ALA A 65 5.67 -5.91 -4.84
CA ALA A 65 6.71 -5.40 -5.72
C ALA A 65 7.72 -4.45 -5.02
N LYS A 66 7.35 -3.85 -3.89
CA LYS A 66 8.11 -2.78 -3.23
C LYS A 66 8.53 -3.12 -1.80
N CYS A 67 7.85 -4.01 -1.10
CA CYS A 67 8.15 -4.34 0.28
C CYS A 67 7.83 -5.79 0.65
N ALA A 68 8.47 -6.25 1.74
CA ALA A 68 8.26 -7.55 2.34
C ALA A 68 8.19 -7.42 3.87
N ARG A 69 7.46 -8.33 4.52
CA ARG A 69 7.38 -8.43 5.98
C ARG A 69 7.03 -9.84 6.43
N PHE A 70 7.37 -10.15 7.68
CA PHE A 70 6.74 -11.26 8.37
C PHE A 70 5.44 -10.81 9.06
N TYR A 71 4.39 -11.60 8.86
CA TYR A 71 3.15 -11.52 9.61
C TYR A 71 3.17 -12.55 10.74
N LYS A 72 3.01 -12.05 11.97
CA LYS A 72 3.06 -12.85 13.21
C LYS A 72 1.63 -13.03 13.71
N ALA A 73 1.02 -14.16 13.38
CA ALA A 73 -0.40 -14.41 13.70
C ALA A 73 -0.67 -14.60 15.20
N GLN A 74 0.29 -15.16 15.93
CA GLN A 74 0.16 -15.48 17.35
C GLN A 74 1.34 -14.96 18.15
N TRP A 75 1.07 -14.52 19.37
CA TRP A 75 2.07 -14.14 20.36
C TRP A 75 2.16 -15.23 21.41
N HIS A 76 3.31 -15.89 21.51
CA HIS A 76 3.49 -17.03 22.41
C HIS A 76 3.95 -16.64 23.83
N ASN A 77 4.52 -15.44 24.01
CA ASN A 77 4.95 -15.00 25.33
C ASN A 77 3.82 -14.23 26.05
N GLU A 78 3.05 -14.95 26.87
CA GLU A 78 1.92 -14.40 27.61
C GLU A 78 2.31 -13.37 28.68
N ALA A 79 3.58 -13.34 29.10
CA ALA A 79 4.07 -12.31 30.03
C ALA A 79 4.15 -10.91 29.38
N VAL A 80 4.15 -10.84 28.04
CA VAL A 80 4.11 -9.57 27.30
C VAL A 80 2.65 -9.21 27.04
N SER A 81 2.16 -8.23 27.80
CA SER A 81 0.83 -7.66 27.60
C SER A 81 0.71 -7.04 26.22
N GLU A 82 -0.53 -6.92 25.71
CA GLU A 82 -0.77 -6.31 24.39
C GLU A 82 -0.21 -4.90 24.28
N ALA A 83 -0.32 -4.11 25.36
CA ALA A 83 0.23 -2.76 25.45
C ALA A 83 1.77 -2.70 25.37
N ASN A 84 2.46 -3.83 25.64
CA ASN A 84 3.91 -3.95 25.60
C ASN A 84 4.41 -4.68 24.33
N ARG A 85 3.50 -5.12 23.45
CA ARG A 85 3.87 -5.63 22.14
C ARG A 85 4.34 -4.44 21.29
N ASP A 86 5.45 -4.60 20.57
CA ASP A 86 5.95 -3.57 19.64
C ASP A 86 5.09 -3.58 18.37
N MET A 87 3.89 -3.03 18.51
CA MET A 87 2.91 -2.79 17.45
C MET A 87 2.58 -1.30 17.44
N PHE A 88 2.25 -0.76 16.27
CA PHE A 88 1.72 0.59 16.21
C PHE A 88 0.32 0.57 16.81
N ASP A 89 0.07 1.47 17.77
CA ASP A 89 -1.18 1.55 18.51
C ASP A 89 -1.63 3.01 18.59
N PHE A 90 -2.91 3.23 18.32
CA PHE A 90 -3.58 4.52 18.46
C PHE A 90 -4.59 4.39 19.60
N ARG A 91 -4.37 5.14 20.67
CA ARG A 91 -5.05 4.92 21.95
C ARG A 91 -6.37 5.67 22.05
N THR A 92 -6.55 6.68 21.21
CA THR A 92 -7.75 7.51 21.21
C THR A 92 -8.55 7.34 19.93
N ARG A 93 -9.86 7.51 20.04
CA ARG A 93 -10.78 7.53 18.89
C ARG A 93 -10.30 8.51 17.81
N ASP A 94 -9.87 9.71 18.20
CA ASP A 94 -9.47 10.76 17.26
C ASP A 94 -8.16 10.39 16.54
N GLU A 95 -7.21 9.72 17.20
CA GLU A 95 -6.00 9.17 16.57
C GLU A 95 -6.35 8.07 15.55
N CYS A 96 -7.24 7.13 15.90
CA CYS A 96 -7.70 6.10 14.97
C CYS A 96 -8.41 6.71 13.76
N LEU A 97 -9.30 7.67 13.97
CA LEU A 97 -9.99 8.38 12.89
C LEU A 97 -9.01 9.17 12.03
N GLY A 98 -8.04 9.84 12.65
CA GLY A 98 -6.98 10.56 11.93
C GLY A 98 -6.17 9.64 11.03
N PHE A 99 -5.85 8.42 11.50
CA PHE A 99 -5.19 7.42 10.68
C PHE A 99 -6.07 6.94 9.52
N MET A 100 -7.35 6.65 9.76
CA MET A 100 -8.28 6.24 8.69
C MET A 100 -8.45 7.33 7.63
N ILE A 101 -8.53 8.60 8.04
CA ILE A 101 -8.59 9.75 7.13
C ILE A 101 -7.27 9.91 6.36
N LEU A 102 -6.13 9.58 6.96
CA LEU A 102 -4.84 9.56 6.26
C LEU A 102 -4.78 8.47 5.19
N LEU A 103 -5.36 7.29 5.45
CA LEU A 103 -5.50 6.24 4.43
C LEU A 103 -6.39 6.71 3.28
N GLU A 104 -7.53 7.33 3.60
CA GLU A 104 -8.41 7.95 2.59
C GLU A 104 -7.64 9.00 1.77
N TYR A 105 -6.91 9.90 2.44
CA TYR A 105 -6.09 10.92 1.76
C TYR A 105 -5.05 10.30 0.82
N PHE A 106 -4.41 9.20 1.21
CA PHE A 106 -3.46 8.51 0.36
C PHE A 106 -4.12 7.91 -0.89
N GLU A 107 -5.34 7.38 -0.78
CA GLU A 107 -6.11 6.92 -1.95
C GLU A 107 -6.43 8.08 -2.89
N HIS A 108 -6.92 9.21 -2.36
CA HIS A 108 -7.15 10.41 -3.17
C HIS A 108 -5.86 10.90 -3.83
N LEU A 109 -4.72 10.84 -3.14
CA LEU A 109 -3.43 11.28 -3.69
C LEU A 109 -2.96 10.38 -4.84
N LEU A 110 -3.23 9.07 -4.79
CA LEU A 110 -2.96 8.15 -5.91
C LEU A 110 -3.88 8.47 -7.09
N GLU A 111 -5.17 8.68 -6.85
CA GLU A 111 -6.14 9.02 -7.89
C GLU A 111 -5.82 10.36 -8.56
N GLU A 112 -5.55 11.41 -7.79
CA GLU A 112 -5.24 12.76 -8.30
C GLU A 112 -3.96 12.79 -9.14
N ASN A 113 -2.95 11.98 -8.77
CA ASN A 113 -1.69 11.90 -9.50
C ASN A 113 -1.71 10.86 -10.63
N ALA A 114 -2.85 10.19 -10.86
CA ALA A 114 -2.96 9.05 -11.78
C ALA A 114 -1.87 7.97 -11.53
N MET A 115 -1.57 7.73 -10.25
CA MET A 115 -0.57 6.78 -9.79
C MET A 115 -1.20 5.49 -9.29
N THR A 116 -0.45 4.40 -9.39
CA THR A 116 -0.76 3.12 -8.76
C THR A 116 0.26 2.81 -7.66
N VAL A 117 -0.09 1.89 -6.76
CA VAL A 117 0.83 1.44 -5.70
C VAL A 117 2.07 0.73 -6.25
N ASP A 118 1.99 0.22 -7.49
CA ASP A 118 3.06 -0.49 -8.17
C ASP A 118 4.03 0.43 -8.92
N ASP A 119 3.68 1.71 -9.10
CA ASP A 119 4.53 2.68 -9.82
C ASP A 119 5.89 2.86 -9.13
N PRO A 120 7.00 3.10 -9.85
CA PRO A 120 8.32 3.14 -9.21
C PRO A 120 8.47 4.19 -8.11
N GLU A 121 7.81 5.34 -8.25
CA GLU A 121 7.85 6.43 -7.28
C GLU A 121 6.68 6.31 -6.29
N ASN A 122 6.92 6.76 -5.06
CA ASN A 122 5.86 6.87 -4.07
C ASN A 122 5.31 8.30 -4.05
N PRO A 123 4.01 8.47 -3.81
CA PRO A 123 3.43 9.81 -3.81
C PRO A 123 3.94 10.60 -2.59
N ARG A 124 4.17 11.88 -2.84
CA ARG A 124 4.67 12.84 -1.86
C ARG A 124 3.63 13.92 -1.66
N PHE A 125 3.56 14.46 -0.45
CA PHE A 125 2.59 15.48 -0.11
C PHE A 125 3.14 16.43 0.95
N LEU A 126 2.59 17.65 1.00
CA LEU A 126 2.89 18.61 2.06
C LEU A 126 2.04 18.31 3.29
N PHE A 127 2.63 18.53 4.47
CA PHE A 127 1.88 18.47 5.73
C PHE A 127 0.66 19.39 5.73
N GLY A 128 0.80 20.58 5.15
CA GLY A 128 -0.29 21.54 4.98
C GLY A 128 -1.51 20.97 4.27
N ASP A 129 -1.29 20.26 3.16
CA ASP A 129 -2.35 19.67 2.34
C ASP A 129 -3.06 18.56 3.13
N LEU A 130 -2.30 17.69 3.80
CA LEU A 130 -2.86 16.68 4.70
C LEU A 130 -3.68 17.33 5.82
N LEU A 131 -3.20 18.42 6.42
CA LEU A 131 -3.89 19.11 7.52
C LEU A 131 -5.23 19.69 7.07
N VAL A 132 -5.25 20.37 5.92
CA VAL A 132 -6.47 20.90 5.32
C VAL A 132 -7.45 19.78 4.99
N TYR A 133 -6.97 18.72 4.33
CA TYR A 133 -7.79 17.57 3.99
C TYR A 133 -8.39 16.91 5.24
N THR A 134 -7.55 16.64 6.25
CA THR A 134 -7.96 15.97 7.48
C THR A 134 -8.98 16.81 8.24
N GLN A 135 -8.74 18.11 8.37
CA GLN A 135 -9.67 19.01 9.05
C GLN A 135 -11.02 19.05 8.32
N ARG A 136 -11.02 19.18 7.00
CA ARG A 136 -12.26 19.15 6.19
C ARG A 136 -13.05 17.86 6.46
N ARG A 137 -12.39 16.69 6.44
CA ARG A 137 -13.03 15.39 6.70
C ARG A 137 -13.61 15.30 8.11
N PHE A 138 -12.91 15.77 9.14
CA PHE A 138 -13.48 15.82 10.50
C PHE A 138 -14.72 16.72 10.59
N VAL A 139 -14.74 17.86 9.89
CA VAL A 139 -15.91 18.76 9.84
C VAL A 139 -17.10 18.09 9.15
N GLU A 140 -16.86 17.39 8.03
CA GLU A 140 -17.90 16.66 7.29
C GLU A 140 -18.48 15.50 8.11
N LEU A 141 -17.63 14.74 8.80
CA LEU A 141 -18.04 13.60 9.61
C LEU A 141 -18.71 14.00 10.93
N PHE A 142 -18.30 15.13 11.53
CA PHE A 142 -18.78 15.60 12.83
C PHE A 142 -19.19 17.08 12.82
N PRO A 143 -20.21 17.47 12.03
CA PRO A 143 -20.58 18.88 11.83
C PRO A 143 -21.04 19.60 13.10
N LYS A 144 -21.48 18.87 14.13
CA LYS A 144 -21.90 19.45 15.43
C LYS A 144 -20.72 19.74 16.37
N GLU A 145 -19.58 19.08 16.15
CA GLU A 145 -18.37 19.22 16.98
C GLU A 145 -17.29 20.06 16.28
N SER A 146 -17.50 20.40 15.00
CA SER A 146 -16.53 21.07 14.13
C SER A 146 -16.04 22.43 14.67
N GLU A 147 -16.96 23.29 15.09
CA GLU A 147 -16.66 24.66 15.52
C GLU A 147 -15.93 24.73 16.86
N SER A 148 -16.12 23.74 17.74
CA SER A 148 -15.58 23.75 19.11
C SER A 148 -14.42 22.78 19.32
N ARG A 149 -14.40 21.64 18.61
CA ARG A 149 -13.45 20.55 18.81
C ARG A 149 -12.52 20.35 17.63
N TYR A 150 -13.04 20.24 16.42
CA TYR A 150 -12.23 19.90 15.23
C TYR A 150 -11.77 21.15 14.47
N THR A 151 -11.22 22.12 15.21
CA THR A 151 -10.51 23.26 14.63
C THR A 151 -9.20 22.77 13.99
N GLN A 152 -8.68 23.53 13.02
CA GLN A 152 -7.42 23.19 12.35
C GLN A 152 -6.27 23.04 13.36
N GLU A 153 -6.21 23.91 14.38
CA GLU A 153 -5.20 23.83 15.43
C GLU A 153 -5.34 22.56 16.29
N HIS A 154 -6.57 22.13 16.57
CA HIS A 154 -6.80 20.89 17.32
C HIS A 154 -6.37 19.67 16.50
N VAL A 155 -6.80 19.59 15.24
CA VAL A 155 -6.42 18.48 14.33
C VAL A 155 -4.89 18.40 14.21
N ARG A 156 -4.23 19.54 14.01
CA ARG A 156 -2.77 19.64 13.97
C ARG A 156 -2.12 19.13 15.26
N SER A 157 -2.47 19.72 16.41
CA SER A 157 -1.74 19.54 17.66
C SER A 157 -2.10 18.27 18.44
N ARG A 158 -3.34 17.80 18.33
CA ARG A 158 -3.87 16.67 19.12
C ARG A 158 -4.03 15.39 18.33
N ILE A 159 -4.10 15.46 17.00
CA ILE A 159 -4.30 14.28 16.15
C ILE A 159 -3.04 14.04 15.30
N LEU A 160 -2.75 14.91 14.32
CA LEU A 160 -1.68 14.67 13.36
C LEU A 160 -0.29 14.60 14.01
N ARG A 161 0.03 15.52 14.92
CA ARG A 161 1.30 15.48 15.68
C ARG A 161 1.49 14.24 16.55
N ARG A 162 0.42 13.50 16.85
CA ARG A 162 0.50 12.23 17.59
C ARG A 162 0.67 11.03 16.67
N ILE A 163 -0.03 11.02 15.54
CA ILE A 163 0.02 9.88 14.63
C ILE A 163 1.27 9.88 13.74
N LEU A 164 1.68 11.05 13.21
CA LEU A 164 2.77 11.11 12.22
C LEU A 164 4.09 10.55 12.75
N PRO A 165 4.56 10.88 13.97
CA PRO A 165 5.80 10.30 14.50
C PRO A 165 5.73 8.77 14.67
N VAL A 166 4.54 8.23 14.96
CA VAL A 166 4.33 6.78 15.04
C VAL A 166 4.43 6.17 13.65
N LEU A 167 3.78 6.77 12.64
CA LEU A 167 3.86 6.30 11.26
C LEU A 167 5.29 6.38 10.71
N GLU A 168 6.07 7.40 11.08
CA GLU A 168 7.51 7.49 10.77
C GLU A 168 8.30 6.38 11.46
N LYS A 169 8.08 6.14 12.76
CA LYS A 169 8.74 5.05 13.52
C LYS A 169 8.51 3.69 12.85
N TYR A 170 7.28 3.41 12.43
CA TYR A 170 6.90 2.17 11.78
C TYR A 170 7.12 2.17 10.26
N ARG A 171 7.77 3.22 9.74
CA ARG A 171 8.14 3.38 8.33
C ARG A 171 6.95 3.32 7.37
N LEU A 172 5.78 3.77 7.79
CA LEU A 172 4.60 3.95 6.93
C LEU A 172 4.61 5.31 6.24
N LEU A 173 5.33 6.28 6.81
CA LEU A 173 5.64 7.57 6.21
C LEU A 173 7.13 7.84 6.33
N GLN A 174 7.68 8.60 5.38
CA GLN A 174 9.04 9.10 5.45
C GLN A 174 9.03 10.62 5.30
N ARG A 175 9.55 11.32 6.31
CA ARG A 175 9.76 12.77 6.22
C ARG A 175 10.98 13.07 5.37
N LEU A 176 10.79 13.85 4.31
CA LEU A 176 11.90 14.26 3.44
C LEU A 176 12.61 15.48 4.04
N ARG A 177 13.94 15.43 4.06
CA ARG A 177 14.73 16.58 4.53
C ARG A 177 14.69 17.68 3.47
N PRO A 178 14.45 18.93 3.88
CA PRO A 178 14.52 20.04 2.95
C PRO A 178 15.97 20.29 2.49
N PRO A 179 16.18 20.97 1.35
CA PRO A 179 17.49 21.42 0.92
C PRO A 179 18.18 22.28 1.99
N THR A 180 19.52 22.24 2.02
CA THR A 180 20.35 22.68 3.17
C THR A 180 20.26 24.18 3.52
N ASP A 181 19.58 25.00 2.73
CA ASP A 181 19.53 26.46 2.86
C ASP A 181 18.10 27.04 2.97
N GLN A 182 17.11 26.23 3.39
CA GLN A 182 15.72 26.70 3.55
C GLN A 182 15.19 26.48 4.96
N ASP A 183 14.71 27.57 5.57
CA ASP A 183 13.84 27.51 6.74
C ASP A 183 12.47 26.99 6.30
N VAL A 184 12.25 25.70 6.51
CA VAL A 184 10.99 25.04 6.15
C VAL A 184 10.04 25.09 7.33
N THR A 185 8.88 25.70 7.12
CA THR A 185 7.83 25.71 8.14
C THR A 185 7.24 24.31 8.30
N GLU A 186 6.54 24.04 9.41
CA GLU A 186 5.86 22.76 9.60
C GLU A 186 4.88 22.47 8.44
N HIS A 187 4.23 23.51 7.91
CA HIS A 187 3.30 23.40 6.78
C HIS A 187 3.98 22.93 5.48
N ASP A 188 5.24 23.34 5.29
CA ASP A 188 6.04 23.05 4.10
C ASP A 188 6.81 21.73 4.22
N THR A 189 6.61 21.00 5.32
CA THR A 189 7.26 19.69 5.52
C THR A 189 6.68 18.68 4.53
N ILE A 190 7.55 18.07 3.73
CA ILE A 190 7.17 17.04 2.75
C ILE A 190 7.26 15.67 3.39
N PHE A 191 6.20 14.89 3.20
CA PHE A 191 6.15 13.47 3.52
C PHE A 191 6.03 12.63 2.25
N GLU A 192 6.69 11.49 2.26
CA GLU A 192 6.52 10.42 1.28
C GLU A 192 5.68 9.30 1.91
N ALA A 193 4.62 8.89 1.22
CA ALA A 193 3.78 7.79 1.66
C ALA A 193 4.41 6.45 1.29
N MET A 194 4.77 5.64 2.28
CA MET A 194 5.49 4.39 2.01
C MET A 194 4.53 3.29 1.53
N PRO A 195 4.99 2.34 0.69
CA PRO A 195 4.15 1.27 0.13
C PRO A 195 3.37 0.46 1.16
N ALA A 196 3.94 0.26 2.35
CA ALA A 196 3.31 -0.46 3.45
C ALA A 196 1.99 0.16 3.93
N LEU A 197 1.78 1.46 3.67
CA LEU A 197 0.54 2.13 4.04
C LEU A 197 -0.66 1.50 3.32
N TYR A 198 -0.47 1.00 2.08
CA TYR A 198 -1.51 0.34 1.31
C TYR A 198 -1.97 -1.01 1.90
N HIS A 199 -1.14 -1.63 2.75
CA HIS A 199 -1.51 -2.90 3.40
C HIS A 199 -2.62 -2.71 4.44
N TYR A 200 -2.94 -1.46 4.80
CA TYR A 200 -4.03 -1.09 5.70
C TYR A 200 -5.31 -0.66 4.97
N ASN A 201 -5.32 -0.67 3.63
CA ASN A 201 -6.53 -0.41 2.86
C ASN A 201 -7.58 -1.52 3.10
N ALA A 202 -8.86 -1.15 3.28
CA ALA A 202 -9.97 -2.09 3.48
C ALA A 202 -10.09 -3.15 2.36
N GLY A 203 -9.82 -2.78 1.10
CA GLY A 203 -9.82 -3.72 -0.03
C GLY A 203 -8.68 -4.76 0.03
N THR A 204 -7.56 -4.39 0.66
CA THR A 204 -6.40 -5.25 0.88
C THR A 204 -6.59 -6.10 2.14
N LEU A 205 -7.05 -5.51 3.24
CA LEU A 205 -7.34 -6.19 4.50
C LEU A 205 -8.45 -7.24 4.38
N SER A 206 -9.49 -6.98 3.58
CA SER A 206 -10.59 -7.94 3.36
C SER A 206 -10.12 -9.24 2.71
N ARG A 207 -9.14 -9.20 1.79
CA ARG A 207 -8.53 -10.40 1.19
C ARG A 207 -7.83 -11.28 2.24
N PHE A 208 -7.21 -10.66 3.25
CA PHE A 208 -6.49 -11.38 4.30
C PHE A 208 -7.41 -11.93 5.40
N VAL A 209 -8.50 -11.24 5.73
CA VAL A 209 -9.50 -11.72 6.71
C VAL A 209 -10.27 -12.93 6.18
N VAL A 210 -10.48 -13.01 4.86
CA VAL A 210 -11.21 -14.12 4.22
C VAL A 210 -10.30 -15.34 3.95
N GLY A 211 -9.00 -15.26 4.25
CA GLY A 211 -8.07 -16.38 4.08
C GLY A 211 -7.79 -16.72 2.61
N GLU A 212 -8.05 -15.80 1.68
CA GLU A 212 -7.64 -15.94 0.29
C GLU A 212 -6.11 -15.86 0.25
N ARG A 213 -5.46 -17.00 0.00
CA ARG A 213 -4.03 -17.02 -0.32
C ARG A 213 -3.84 -16.14 -1.56
N PRO A 214 -2.90 -15.19 -1.57
CA PRO A 214 -2.67 -14.37 -2.75
C PRO A 214 -2.34 -15.30 -3.91
N THR A 215 -3.19 -15.28 -4.94
CA THR A 215 -2.97 -16.02 -6.18
C THR A 215 -1.63 -15.57 -6.73
N GLU A 216 -0.73 -16.54 -6.88
CA GLU A 216 0.57 -16.36 -7.52
C GLU A 216 0.35 -15.68 -8.87
N GLY A 217 0.83 -14.46 -9.02
CA GLY A 217 0.99 -13.85 -10.33
C GLY A 217 2.05 -14.64 -11.06
N THR A 218 1.64 -15.67 -11.80
CA THR A 218 2.41 -16.23 -12.90
C THR A 218 2.55 -15.12 -13.94
N GLY A 219 3.64 -14.37 -13.83
CA GLY A 219 4.19 -13.62 -14.94
C GLY A 219 4.66 -14.64 -15.97
N ASP A 220 3.73 -15.10 -16.79
CA ASP A 220 4.02 -15.87 -17.98
C ASP A 220 4.43 -14.88 -19.08
N ASP A 221 5.71 -14.54 -19.09
CA ASP A 221 6.36 -13.94 -20.26
C ASP A 221 6.48 -15.05 -21.33
N THR A 222 5.36 -15.36 -21.99
CA THR A 222 5.42 -16.11 -23.25
C THR A 222 5.65 -15.12 -24.38
N GLU A 223 6.91 -15.07 -24.84
CA GLU A 223 7.34 -14.47 -26.10
C GLU A 223 6.38 -14.86 -27.24
N VAL A 224 5.66 -13.89 -27.81
CA VAL A 224 4.97 -14.07 -29.09
C VAL A 224 5.97 -13.78 -30.20
N ALA A 225 6.52 -14.84 -30.76
CA ALA A 225 7.31 -14.79 -31.99
C ALA A 225 6.46 -14.28 -33.17
N SER A 226 7.12 -13.49 -34.00
CA SER A 226 6.61 -12.82 -35.20
C SER A 226 6.39 -13.75 -36.39
N ASP A 227 5.72 -13.17 -37.39
CA ASP A 227 5.59 -13.56 -38.81
C ASP A 227 4.46 -14.52 -39.19
N THR A 228 3.43 -14.00 -39.89
CA THR A 228 3.41 -13.89 -41.37
C THR A 228 1.99 -13.51 -41.85
N GLU A 229 1.82 -12.33 -42.45
CA GLU A 229 0.75 -12.05 -43.44
C GLU A 229 1.29 -12.37 -44.86
N PRO A 230 0.50 -12.45 -45.96
CA PRO A 230 -0.92 -12.07 -46.14
C PRO A 230 -1.73 -13.10 -46.99
N THR A 231 -3.01 -12.84 -47.28
CA THR A 231 -3.64 -12.91 -48.64
C THR A 231 -5.14 -12.61 -48.58
N VAL A 232 -5.59 -11.65 -49.41
CA VAL A 232 -6.99 -11.32 -49.77
C VAL A 232 -7.25 -11.89 -51.18
N PRO A 233 -8.41 -12.53 -51.47
CA PRO A 233 -9.50 -11.91 -52.26
C PRO A 233 -10.90 -12.44 -51.87
N GLY A 234 -12.07 -11.85 -52.17
CA GLY A 234 -12.51 -10.79 -53.04
C GLY A 234 -14.05 -10.65 -52.94
N THR A 235 -14.56 -9.64 -53.64
CA THR A 235 -15.90 -9.01 -53.72
C THR A 235 -17.10 -9.85 -54.20
N HIS A 236 -18.31 -9.26 -54.00
CA HIS A 236 -19.67 -9.43 -54.60
C HIS A 236 -20.72 -9.64 -53.47
N GLU A 237 -21.89 -9.01 -53.35
CA GLU A 237 -22.74 -8.08 -54.12
C GLU A 237 -23.75 -7.46 -53.12
N ALA A 238 -23.95 -6.14 -53.08
CA ALA A 238 -25.15 -5.43 -53.56
C ALA A 238 -26.53 -6.03 -53.21
N GLU A 239 -27.31 -5.36 -52.36
CA GLU A 239 -28.54 -4.65 -52.77
C GLU A 239 -29.48 -4.25 -51.60
N ARG A 240 -30.10 -3.06 -51.78
CA ARG A 240 -31.41 -2.57 -51.25
C ARG A 240 -31.49 -1.91 -49.88
N THR A 241 -31.36 -0.58 -49.91
CA THR A 241 -32.29 0.40 -49.32
C THR A 241 -33.45 0.65 -50.33
N PRO A 242 -34.64 1.22 -49.99
CA PRO A 242 -34.75 2.44 -49.18
C PRO A 242 -36.01 2.71 -48.32
N SER A 243 -35.82 3.66 -47.37
CA SER A 243 -36.74 4.73 -46.93
C SER A 243 -38.05 4.31 -46.20
N VAL A 244 -38.52 4.98 -45.14
CA VAL A 244 -39.00 6.38 -45.07
C VAL A 244 -39.31 6.75 -43.59
N SER A 245 -39.10 8.04 -43.24
CA SER A 245 -39.62 8.94 -42.18
C SER A 245 -40.59 8.43 -41.08
N GLY A 246 -40.72 9.00 -39.89
CA GLY A 246 -40.33 10.32 -39.36
C GLY A 246 -40.76 10.43 -37.88
N SER A 247 -40.03 11.22 -37.09
CA SER A 247 -40.46 12.46 -36.41
C SER A 247 -41.32 12.37 -35.13
N SER A 248 -40.75 12.92 -34.05
CA SER A 248 -41.31 13.96 -33.17
C SER A 248 -42.17 13.58 -31.93
N GLY A 249 -41.91 14.34 -30.85
CA GLY A 249 -42.71 14.54 -29.61
C GLY A 249 -42.14 13.79 -28.40
N ALA A 250 -41.48 14.35 -27.37
CA ALA A 250 -41.57 15.61 -26.62
C ALA A 250 -42.89 15.81 -25.84
N GLU A 251 -42.89 15.50 -24.54
CA GLU A 251 -43.69 16.13 -23.44
C GLU A 251 -43.24 15.50 -22.09
N GLN A 252 -42.47 16.17 -21.23
CA GLN A 252 -42.91 17.03 -20.11
C GLN A 252 -44.23 16.62 -19.41
N ALA A 253 -44.15 16.24 -18.13
CA ALA A 253 -44.57 17.08 -16.99
C ALA A 253 -44.89 16.26 -15.71
N ARG A 254 -44.25 16.69 -14.61
CA ARG A 254 -44.78 16.90 -13.24
C ARG A 254 -45.89 15.99 -12.71
N SER A 255 -45.62 15.38 -11.55
CA SER A 255 -46.26 15.78 -10.28
C SER A 255 -45.41 15.36 -9.08
#